data_AF-A0A2V6RPR8-F1
#
_entry.id   AF-A0A2V6RPR8-F1
#
_cell.length_a   1.000
_cell.length_b   1.000
_cell.length_c   1.000
_cell.angle_alpha   90.00
_cell.angle_beta   90.00
_cell.angle_gamma   90.00
#
_symmetry.space_group_name_H-M   'P 1'
#
loop_
_entity.id
_entity.type
_entity.pdbx_description
1 polymer ?
#
loop_
_entity_poly.entity_id
_entity_poly.type
_entity_poly.pdbx_seq_one_letter_code
_entity_poly.pdbx_strand_id
1 'polypeptide(L)'
;MSRFPEIAMCDVTGRSRLAQRTSRPRWGLLYATTALMLAALAAVEFVASPGTGQRLLRSGLVLGGFGAMALWARLNRRALDQLGWCECAAATITVRVIPSDRPEPEHAEKDEEEDTRVFALVAR
;
A
#
# COMPACT_ATOMS: atom_id res chain seq x y z
N MET A 1 -30.26 -28.20 17.05
CA MET A 1 -30.02 -26.82 16.57
C MET A 1 -28.73 -26.32 17.19
N SER A 2 -27.61 -26.45 16.48
CA SER A 2 -26.32 -25.90 16.93
C SER A 2 -25.82 -24.98 15.83
N ARG A 3 -25.97 -23.68 16.08
CA ARG A 3 -25.57 -22.58 15.23
C ARG A 3 -24.07 -22.40 15.40
N PHE A 4 -23.27 -22.97 14.50
CA PHE A 4 -21.84 -22.63 14.42
C PHE A 4 -21.73 -21.17 13.96
N PRO A 5 -21.02 -20.28 14.68
CA PRO A 5 -20.69 -18.99 14.13
C PRO A 5 -19.72 -19.25 12.98
N GLU A 6 -20.19 -18.94 11.78
CA GLU A 6 -19.38 -18.77 10.58
C GLU A 6 -18.23 -17.84 10.97
N ILE A 7 -17.04 -18.41 11.16
CA ILE A 7 -15.83 -17.62 11.34
C ILE A 7 -15.70 -16.87 10.02
N ALA A 8 -16.11 -15.60 10.03
CA ALA A 8 -15.86 -14.66 8.97
C ALA A 8 -14.35 -14.64 8.76
N MET A 9 -13.91 -15.48 7.81
CA MET A 9 -12.56 -15.51 7.30
C MET A 9 -12.23 -14.07 6.98
N CYS A 10 -11.28 -13.51 7.72
CA CYS A 10 -10.96 -12.10 7.65
C CYS A 10 -10.84 -11.73 6.18
N ASP A 11 -11.71 -10.84 5.70
CA ASP A 11 -11.73 -10.41 4.32
C ASP A 11 -10.42 -9.64 4.04
N VAL A 12 -9.37 -10.41 3.74
CA VAL A 12 -8.06 -9.92 3.36
C VAL A 12 -8.21 -9.06 2.10
N THR A 13 -9.23 -9.31 1.26
CA THR A 13 -9.44 -8.57 0.02
C THR A 13 -10.00 -7.16 0.22
N GLY A 14 -10.83 -6.94 1.26
CA GLY A 14 -11.37 -5.62 1.61
C GLY A 14 -10.33 -4.67 2.19
N ARG A 15 -9.49 -5.15 3.13
CA ARG A 15 -8.39 -4.35 3.71
C ARG A 15 -7.27 -4.11 2.70
N SER A 16 -7.00 -5.08 1.82
CA SER A 16 -5.99 -4.94 0.76
C SER A 16 -6.39 -3.91 -0.27
N ARG A 17 -7.65 -3.81 -0.72
CA ARG A 17 -8.05 -2.82 -1.74
C ARG A 17 -7.99 -1.37 -1.26
N LEU A 18 -8.24 -1.08 0.02
CA LEU A 18 -8.03 0.25 0.61
C LEU A 18 -6.54 0.56 0.85
N ALA A 19 -5.74 -0.45 1.22
CA ALA A 19 -4.29 -0.30 1.37
C ALA A 19 -3.52 -0.26 0.04
N GLN A 20 -4.07 -0.86 -1.02
CA GLN A 20 -3.54 -0.92 -2.40
C GLN A 20 -3.92 0.29 -3.25
N ARG A 21 -4.63 1.29 -2.70
CA ARG A 21 -4.51 2.65 -3.24
C ARG A 21 -3.10 3.10 -2.93
N THR A 22 -2.18 2.67 -3.78
CA THR A 22 -0.75 2.91 -3.76
C THR A 22 -0.53 4.33 -3.28
N SER A 23 -0.16 4.47 -2.02
CA SER A 23 0.28 5.74 -1.49
C SER A 23 1.66 5.92 -2.10
N ARG A 24 1.72 6.28 -3.39
CA ARG A 24 2.98 6.59 -4.04
C ARG A 24 3.47 7.85 -3.33
N PRO A 25 4.74 7.87 -2.89
CA PRO A 25 5.26 9.06 -2.24
C PRO A 25 5.06 10.26 -3.16
N ARG A 26 4.60 11.36 -2.58
CA ARG A 26 4.28 12.59 -3.30
C ARG A 26 5.57 13.31 -3.66
N TRP A 27 6.33 12.77 -4.61
CA TRP A 27 7.58 13.35 -5.11
C TRP A 27 7.38 14.78 -5.63
N GLY A 28 6.23 15.06 -6.25
CA GLY A 28 5.88 16.41 -6.70
C GLY A 28 5.90 17.44 -5.57
N LEU A 29 5.49 17.08 -4.35
CA LEU A 29 5.54 18.01 -3.20
C LEU A 29 6.99 18.29 -2.78
N LEU A 30 7.86 17.27 -2.82
CA LEU A 30 9.29 17.44 -2.55
C LEU A 30 9.95 18.34 -3.59
N TYR A 31 9.67 18.12 -4.88
CA TYR A 31 10.23 18.95 -5.95
C TYR A 31 9.69 20.38 -5.91
N ALA A 32 8.40 20.58 -5.64
CA ALA A 32 7.81 21.90 -5.50
C ALA A 32 8.41 22.68 -4.33
N THR A 33 8.58 22.03 -3.16
CA THR A 33 9.23 22.66 -2.00
C THR A 33 10.69 22.99 -2.28
N THR A 34 11.41 22.12 -2.98
CA THR A 34 12.81 22.38 -3.40
C THR A 34 12.90 23.55 -4.37
N ALA A 35 12.04 23.59 -5.39
CA ALA A 35 11.99 24.71 -6.34
C ALA A 35 11.64 26.03 -5.65
N LEU A 36 10.69 26.01 -4.70
CA LEU A 36 10.33 27.18 -3.89
C LEU A 36 11.52 27.68 -3.05
N MET A 37 12.26 26.76 -2.44
CA MET A 37 13.46 27.09 -1.65
C MET A 37 14.57 27.71 -2.51
N LEU A 38 14.78 27.19 -3.73
CA LEU A 38 15.72 27.78 -4.68
C LEU A 38 15.28 29.17 -5.14
N ALA A 39 14.00 29.36 -5.43
CA ALA A 39 13.44 30.66 -5.79
C ALA A 39 13.57 31.68 -4.65
N ALA A 40 13.29 31.26 -3.41
CA ALA A 40 13.46 32.10 -2.23
C ALA A 40 14.94 32.45 -1.98
N LEU A 41 15.86 31.49 -2.17
CA LEU A 41 17.30 31.76 -2.09
C LEU A 41 17.73 32.78 -3.14
N ALA A 42 17.31 32.60 -4.40
CA ALA A 42 17.60 33.56 -5.47
C ALA A 42 17.08 34.96 -5.13
N ALA A 43 15.85 35.07 -4.62
CA ALA A 43 15.29 36.35 -4.19
C ALA A 43 16.12 37.02 -3.07
N VAL A 44 16.60 36.24 -2.09
CA VAL A 44 17.47 36.74 -1.02
C VAL A 44 18.80 37.25 -1.57
N GLU A 45 19.39 36.57 -2.54
CA GLU A 45 20.65 37.02 -3.17
C GLU A 45 20.47 38.28 -4.03
N PHE A 46 19.33 38.43 -4.73
CA PHE A 46 19.07 39.60 -5.58
C PHE A 46 18.62 40.86 -4.82
N VAL A 47 17.92 40.71 -3.69
CA VAL A 47 17.26 41.82 -2.98
C VAL A 47 18.06 42.30 -1.77
N ALA A 48 18.87 41.45 -1.13
CA ALA A 48 19.45 41.80 0.16
C ALA A 48 20.81 42.51 0.03
N SER A 49 20.84 43.77 0.46
CA SER A 49 22.09 44.44 0.86
C SER A 49 22.74 43.65 2.00
N PRO A 50 24.07 43.44 2.00
CA PRO A 50 24.75 42.61 2.98
C PRO A 50 24.52 43.13 4.41
N GLY A 51 23.84 42.32 5.25
CA GLY A 51 23.46 42.73 6.60
C GLY A 51 22.77 41.65 7.44
N THR A 52 22.38 41.99 8.67
CA THR A 52 21.75 41.07 9.64
C THR A 52 20.44 40.45 9.11
N GLY A 53 19.66 41.22 8.35
CA GLY A 53 18.43 40.74 7.72
C GLY A 53 18.66 39.58 6.74
N GLN A 54 19.76 39.62 5.98
CA GLN A 54 20.12 38.55 5.04
C GLN A 54 20.50 37.26 5.78
N ARG A 55 21.20 37.37 6.92
CA ARG A 55 21.54 36.19 7.75
C ARG A 55 20.29 35.56 8.36
N LEU A 56 19.36 36.37 8.85
CA LEU A 56 18.08 35.87 9.38
C LEU A 56 17.26 35.18 8.29
N LEU A 57 17.18 35.77 7.09
CA LEU A 57 16.50 35.17 5.94
C LEU A 57 17.13 33.84 5.54
N ARG A 58 18.47 33.77 5.41
CA ARG A 58 19.18 32.51 5.11
C ARG A 58 18.95 31.45 6.20
N SER A 59 19.03 31.84 7.47
CA SER A 59 18.81 30.92 8.60
C SER A 59 17.38 30.38 8.63
N GLY A 60 16.40 31.27 8.43
CA GLY A 60 14.98 30.92 8.33
C GLY A 60 14.70 30.01 7.14
N LEU A 61 15.36 30.25 6.00
CA LEU A 61 15.25 29.40 4.83
C LEU A 61 15.76 27.99 5.12
N VAL A 62 16.95 27.85 5.72
CA VAL A 62 17.50 26.54 6.12
C VAL A 62 16.54 25.79 7.05
N LEU A 63 16.07 26.45 8.11
CA LEU A 63 15.08 25.88 9.04
C LEU A 63 13.79 25.47 8.33
N GLY A 64 13.29 26.31 7.42
CA GLY A 64 12.11 26.03 6.60
C GLY A 64 12.31 24.79 5.71
N GLY A 65 13.49 24.63 5.10
CA GLY A 65 13.84 23.47 4.29
C GLY A 65 13.82 22.17 5.10
N PHE A 66 14.45 22.16 6.28
CA PHE A 66 14.42 21.01 7.18
C PHE A 66 12.99 20.70 7.65
N GLY A 67 12.21 21.73 8.00
CA GLY A 67 10.80 21.57 8.39
C GLY A 67 9.95 20.97 7.27
N ALA A 68 10.13 21.45 6.04
CA ALA A 68 9.43 20.95 4.86
C ALA A 68 9.79 19.49 4.56
N MET A 69 11.07 19.12 4.63
CA MET A 69 11.51 17.72 4.48
C MET A 69 10.94 16.82 5.58
N ALA A 70 10.98 17.26 6.84
CA ALA A 70 10.44 16.49 7.96
C ALA A 70 8.92 16.29 7.83
N LEU A 71 8.19 17.34 7.44
CA LEU A 71 6.76 17.25 7.18
C LEU A 71 6.45 16.33 5.99
N TRP A 72 7.20 16.44 4.90
CA TRP A 72 7.06 15.55 3.75
C TRP A 72 7.28 14.09 4.14
N ALA A 73 8.34 13.78 4.91
CA ALA A 73 8.63 12.43 5.38
C ALA A 73 7.50 11.90 6.28
N ARG A 74 6.95 12.73 7.17
CA ARG A 74 5.81 12.37 8.03
C ARG A 74 4.56 12.05 7.21
N LEU A 75 4.23 12.90 6.23
CA LEU A 75 3.08 12.71 5.35
C LEU A 75 3.22 11.48 4.43
N ASN A 76 4.45 11.11 4.08
CA ASN A 76 4.75 9.97 3.20
C ASN A 76 5.28 8.74 3.96
N ARG A 77 5.19 8.69 5.30
CA ARG A 77 5.81 7.63 6.11
C ARG A 77 5.38 6.22 5.68
N ARG A 78 4.08 6.01 5.47
CA ARG A 78 3.55 4.70 5.04
C ARG A 78 4.00 4.32 3.62
N ALA A 79 4.07 5.31 2.74
CA ALA A 79 4.55 5.13 1.37
C ALA A 79 6.03 4.72 1.33
N LEU A 80 6.85 5.37 2.16
CA LEU A 80 8.28 5.08 2.29
C LEU A 80 8.53 3.72 2.95
N ASP A 81 7.76 3.38 3.98
CA ASP A 81 7.84 2.08 4.67
C ASP A 81 7.49 0.93 3.72
N GLN A 82 6.46 1.11 2.89
CA GLN A 82 6.09 0.13 1.87
C GLN A 82 7.14 -0.01 0.75
N LEU A 83 7.79 1.09 0.35
CA LEU A 83 8.93 1.03 -0.59
C LEU A 83 10.12 0.26 0.01
N GLY A 84 10.45 0.52 1.28
CA GLY A 84 11.51 -0.19 1.99
C GLY A 84 11.19 -1.68 2.17
N TRP A 85 9.93 -2.01 2.46
CA TRP A 85 9.46 -3.38 2.50
C TRP A 85 9.61 -4.06 1.14
N CYS A 86 9.21 -3.44 0.04
CA CYS A 86 9.31 -4.05 -1.29
C CYS A 86 10.76 -4.36 -1.69
N GLU A 87 11.71 -3.48 -1.40
CA GLU A 87 13.13 -3.78 -1.64
C GLU A 87 13.64 -4.92 -0.76
N CYS A 88 13.29 -4.93 0.53
CA CYS A 88 13.77 -5.95 1.46
C CYS A 88 13.09 -7.31 1.27
N ALA A 89 11.80 -7.34 0.94
CA ALA A 89 11.04 -8.57 0.73
C ALA A 89 11.38 -9.25 -0.60
N ALA A 90 11.77 -8.48 -1.62
CA ALA A 90 12.33 -9.05 -2.84
C ALA A 90 13.61 -9.87 -2.56
N ALA A 91 14.36 -9.51 -1.53
CA ALA A 91 15.59 -10.21 -1.14
C ALA A 91 15.34 -11.50 -0.32
N THR A 92 14.14 -11.74 0.23
CA THR A 92 13.87 -12.91 1.07
C THR A 92 12.42 -13.40 0.94
N ILE A 93 12.24 -14.50 0.23
CA ILE A 93 10.97 -15.23 0.14
C ILE A 93 11.05 -16.45 1.04
N THR A 94 10.18 -16.53 2.05
CA THR A 94 10.01 -17.73 2.88
C THR A 94 8.73 -18.45 2.48
N VAL A 95 8.86 -19.64 1.89
CA VAL A 95 7.72 -20.50 1.56
C VAL A 95 7.52 -21.48 2.69
N ARG A 96 6.34 -21.46 3.32
CA ARG A 96 5.91 -22.50 4.24
C ARG A 96 4.74 -23.25 3.63
N VAL A 97 4.93 -24.53 3.35
CA VAL A 97 3.84 -25.43 2.99
C VAL A 97 3.06 -25.73 4.27
N ILE A 98 1.78 -25.34 4.28
CA ILE A 98 0.85 -25.71 5.34
C ILE A 98 0.10 -26.94 4.81
N PRO A 99 0.31 -28.14 5.36
CA PRO A 99 -0.48 -29.29 4.98
C PRO A 99 -1.94 -29.01 5.36
N SER A 100 -2.83 -29.06 4.37
CA SER A 100 -4.27 -29.00 4.62
C SER A 100 -4.78 -30.42 4.85
N ASP A 101 -5.06 -30.76 6.11
CA ASP A 101 -5.90 -31.92 6.44
C ASP A 101 -7.36 -31.54 6.15
N ARG A 102 -7.69 -31.41 4.86
CA ARG A 102 -9.09 -31.34 4.46
C ARG A 102 -9.56 -32.79 4.40
N PRO A 103 -10.60 -33.18 5.17
CA PRO A 103 -11.21 -34.49 4.97
C PRO A 103 -11.66 -34.57 3.50
N GLU A 104 -11.23 -35.63 2.82
CA GLU A 104 -11.70 -35.99 1.48
C GLU A 104 -13.23 -35.85 1.51
N PRO A 105 -13.85 -35.04 0.64
CA PRO A 105 -15.31 -35.07 0.55
C PRO A 105 -15.68 -36.51 0.26
N GLU A 106 -16.51 -37.12 1.12
CA GLU A 106 -17.14 -38.39 0.79
C GLU A 106 -17.69 -38.22 -0.62
N HIS A 107 -17.11 -38.96 -1.57
CA HIS A 107 -17.69 -39.10 -2.88
C HIS A 107 -19.13 -39.54 -2.61
N ALA A 108 -20.07 -38.62 -2.84
CA ALA A 108 -21.46 -38.97 -2.98
C ALA A 108 -21.51 -39.85 -4.23
N GLU A 109 -21.31 -41.14 -4.01
CA GLU A 109 -21.63 -42.22 -4.92
C GLU A 109 -23.16 -42.27 -5.02
N LYS A 110 -23.74 -41.24 -5.63
CA LYS A 110 -25.13 -41.15 -6.08
C LYS A 110 -25.13 -40.17 -7.24
N ASP A 111 -25.05 -40.71 -8.44
CA ASP A 111 -25.93 -40.37 -9.57
C ASP A 111 -25.48 -41.11 -10.85
N GLU A 112 -25.40 -42.43 -10.80
CA GLU A 112 -25.45 -43.27 -12.02
C GLU A 112 -26.88 -43.79 -12.32
N GLU A 113 -27.86 -43.55 -11.44
CA GLU A 113 -29.25 -44.00 -11.66
C GLU A 113 -30.15 -42.95 -12.36
N GLU A 114 -29.74 -41.68 -12.48
CA GLU A 114 -30.57 -40.66 -13.14
C GLU A 114 -30.41 -40.64 -14.68
N ASP A 115 -29.22 -40.95 -15.21
CA ASP A 115 -28.96 -40.90 -16.65
C ASP A 115 -29.70 -42.02 -17.43
N THR A 116 -29.86 -43.19 -16.82
CA THR A 116 -30.60 -44.32 -17.44
C THR A 116 -32.10 -44.02 -17.56
N ARG A 117 -32.69 -43.22 -16.65
CA ARG A 117 -34.11 -42.87 -16.69
C ARG A 117 -34.43 -41.80 -17.72
N VAL A 118 -33.54 -40.83 -17.92
CA VAL A 118 -33.72 -39.78 -18.94
C VAL A 118 -33.66 -40.39 -20.34
N PHE A 119 -32.71 -41.29 -20.62
CA PHE A 119 -32.64 -41.99 -21.91
C PHE A 119 -33.87 -42.88 -22.19
N ALA A 120 -34.44 -43.54 -21.17
CA ALA A 120 -35.62 -44.38 -21.33
C ALA A 120 -36.92 -43.59 -21.59
N LEU A 121 -37.02 -42.36 -21.10
CA LEU A 121 -38.19 -41.48 -21.30
C LEU A 121 -38.17 -40.76 -22.66
N VAL A 122 -36.99 -40.49 -23.23
CA VAL A 122 -36.83 -39.85 -24.54
C VAL A 122 -37.04 -40.81 -25.71
N ALA A 123 -36.94 -42.13 -25.48
CA ALA A 123 -37.10 -43.17 -26.50
C ALA A 123 -38.54 -43.70 -26.68
N ARG A 124 -39.57 -42.99 -26.21
CA ARG A 124 -40.99 -43.33 -26.41
C ARG A 124 -41.73 -42.31 -27.26
#